data_AF-A0A150VGQ2-F1
#
_entry.id   AF-A0A150VGQ2-F1
#
_cell.length_a   1.000
_cell.length_b   1.000
_cell.length_c   1.000
_cell.angle_alpha   90.00
_cell.angle_beta   90.00
_cell.angle_gamma   90.00
#
_symmetry.space_group_name_H-M   'P 1'
#
loop_
_entity.id
_entity.type
_entity.pdbx_description
1 polymer ?
#
loop_
_entity_poly.entity_id
_entity_poly.type
_entity_poly.pdbx_seq_one_letter_code
_entity_poly.pdbx_strand_id
1 'polypeptide(L)'
;MPEPSRLVKLEQLPDVATGDKVRFLGCVHVYDAKTARLTLRTHYPATAKRSVAAVVSIDNLLETVKYELLEVGAWLNVIGYIRPIPGAERSKGLFQVVFVEATMMWPAGAVKLDRYDVAVQELQETSTVITQNSWS
;
A
#
# COMPACT_ATOMS: atom_id res chain seq x y z
N MET A 1 7.93 -16.26 15.57
CA MET A 1 8.68 -15.57 14.49
C MET A 1 7.79 -14.46 13.95
N PRO A 2 8.29 -13.25 13.67
CA PRO A 2 7.47 -12.20 13.08
C PRO A 2 6.94 -12.67 11.73
N GLU A 3 5.65 -12.47 11.48
CA GLU A 3 5.02 -12.92 10.24
C GLU A 3 5.61 -12.16 9.03
N PRO A 4 6.02 -12.87 7.96
CA PRO A 4 6.56 -12.24 6.77
C PRO A 4 5.47 -11.42 6.07
N SER A 5 5.78 -10.18 5.67
CA SER A 5 4.85 -9.35 4.92
C SER A 5 4.76 -9.80 3.46
N ARG A 6 3.54 -9.88 2.91
CA ARG A 6 3.32 -10.15 1.48
C ARG A 6 3.47 -8.87 0.66
N LEU A 7 4.41 -8.84 -0.30
CA LEU A 7 4.55 -7.74 -1.24
C LEU A 7 3.42 -7.80 -2.28
N VAL A 8 2.60 -6.75 -2.37
CA VAL A 8 1.45 -6.66 -3.27
C VAL A 8 1.35 -5.29 -3.94
N LYS A 9 0.73 -5.24 -5.12
CA LYS A 9 0.32 -3.97 -5.73
C LYS A 9 -0.85 -3.38 -4.93
N LEU A 10 -0.98 -2.07 -4.92
CA LEU A 10 -2.07 -1.40 -4.19
C LEU A 10 -3.44 -1.84 -4.75
N GLU A 11 -3.55 -2.11 -6.04
CA GLU A 11 -4.74 -2.66 -6.70
C GLU A 11 -5.13 -4.05 -6.22
N GLN A 12 -4.17 -4.82 -5.72
CA GLN A 12 -4.38 -6.19 -5.23
C GLN A 12 -4.77 -6.23 -3.75
N LEU A 13 -4.69 -5.09 -3.04
CA LEU A 13 -5.08 -5.01 -1.63
C LEU A 13 -6.50 -5.52 -1.33
N PRO A 14 -7.52 -5.30 -2.18
CA PRO A 14 -8.87 -5.80 -1.95
C PRO A 14 -8.97 -7.34 -1.93
N ASP A 15 -8.02 -8.03 -2.57
CA ASP A 15 -7.96 -9.49 -2.66
C ASP A 15 -7.17 -10.12 -1.49
N VAL A 16 -6.61 -9.29 -0.61
CA VAL A 16 -5.89 -9.73 0.59
C VAL A 16 -6.87 -9.96 1.74
N ALA A 17 -6.67 -11.04 2.50
CA ALA A 17 -7.53 -11.34 3.63
C ALA A 17 -7.31 -10.33 4.76
N THR A 18 -8.39 -10.01 5.47
CA THR A 18 -8.31 -9.24 6.72
C THR A 18 -7.44 -10.00 7.71
N GLY A 19 -6.49 -9.31 8.35
CA GLY A 19 -5.55 -9.90 9.29
C GLY A 19 -4.18 -10.17 8.68
N ASP A 20 -4.06 -10.24 7.35
CA ASP A 20 -2.78 -10.50 6.70
C ASP A 20 -1.84 -9.27 6.78
N LYS A 21 -0.55 -9.55 6.91
CA LYS A 21 0.51 -8.55 6.84
C LYS A 21 0.90 -8.28 5.39
N VAL A 22 0.81 -7.03 4.96
CA VAL A 22 1.13 -6.59 3.60
C VAL A 22 2.31 -5.63 3.57
N ARG A 23 2.99 -5.61 2.42
CA ARG A 23 3.92 -4.56 1.99
C ARG A 23 3.46 -4.05 0.64
N PHE A 24 3.30 -2.74 0.49
CA PHE A 24 2.93 -2.14 -0.78
C PHE A 24 3.51 -0.73 -0.91
N LEU A 25 3.48 -0.21 -2.13
CA LEU A 25 3.85 1.17 -2.44
C LEU A 25 2.60 1.99 -2.71
N GLY A 26 2.57 3.24 -2.24
CA GLY A 26 1.50 4.18 -2.54
C GLY A 26 1.95 5.63 -2.53
N CYS A 27 1.27 6.44 -3.34
CA CYS A 27 1.43 7.88 -3.39
C CYS A 27 0.41 8.56 -2.46
N VAL A 28 0.90 9.46 -1.61
CA VAL A 28 0.05 10.23 -0.69
C VAL A 28 -0.85 11.16 -1.48
N HIS A 29 -2.16 10.92 -1.36
CA HIS A 29 -3.17 11.76 -2.00
C HIS A 29 -3.76 12.78 -1.01
N VAL A 30 -4.00 12.34 0.22
CA VAL A 30 -4.58 13.13 1.30
C VAL A 30 -3.99 12.66 2.62
N TYR A 31 -3.69 13.60 3.51
CA TYR A 31 -3.40 13.35 4.92
C TYR A 31 -4.46 14.02 5.78
N ASP A 32 -5.10 13.26 6.66
CA ASP A 32 -6.00 13.78 7.69
C ASP A 32 -5.33 13.69 9.06
N ALA A 33 -4.85 14.83 9.55
CA ALA A 33 -4.20 14.94 10.84
C ALA A 33 -5.13 14.68 12.03
N LYS A 34 -6.45 14.88 11.88
CA LYS A 34 -7.40 14.64 12.98
C LYS A 34 -7.60 13.16 13.26
N THR A 35 -7.52 12.34 12.20
CA THR A 35 -7.72 10.89 12.29
C THR A 35 -6.43 10.09 12.14
N ALA A 36 -5.28 10.76 12.00
CA ALA A 36 -3.97 10.15 11.76
C ALA A 36 -4.01 9.14 10.60
N ARG A 37 -4.60 9.55 9.47
CA ARG A 37 -4.80 8.68 8.30
C ARG A 37 -4.25 9.28 7.01
N LEU A 38 -3.63 8.42 6.21
CA LEU A 38 -3.18 8.72 4.86
C LEU A 38 -4.10 8.00 3.86
N THR A 39 -4.49 8.69 2.80
CA THR A 39 -5.10 8.05 1.63
C THR A 39 -4.03 7.88 0.56
N LEU A 40 -3.67 6.63 0.27
CA LEU A 40 -2.69 6.28 -0.74
C LEU A 40 -3.37 5.77 -2.01
N ARG A 41 -2.82 6.15 -3.16
CA ARG A 41 -3.24 5.73 -4.50
C ARG A 41 -2.04 5.39 -5.37
N THR A 42 -2.27 4.71 -6.49
CA THR A 42 -1.19 4.34 -7.42
C THR A 42 -0.74 5.43 -8.36
N HIS A 43 -1.54 6.46 -8.62
CA HIS A 43 -1.09 7.60 -9.43
C HIS A 43 -1.65 8.92 -8.93
N TYR A 44 -0.94 9.99 -9.24
CA TYR A 44 -1.37 11.37 -9.06
C TYR A 44 -1.22 12.14 -10.39
N PRO A 45 -2.23 12.90 -10.86
CA PRO A 45 -3.58 12.97 -10.33
C PRO A 45 -4.36 11.67 -10.56
N ALA A 46 -5.30 11.35 -9.67
CA ALA A 46 -6.07 10.11 -9.75
C ALA A 46 -7.14 10.20 -10.86
N THR A 47 -6.74 10.03 -12.11
CA THR A 47 -7.59 10.17 -13.30
C THR A 47 -8.36 8.89 -13.65
N ALA A 48 -8.00 7.74 -13.06
CA ALA A 48 -8.64 6.46 -13.34
C ALA A 48 -9.92 6.26 -12.49
N LYS A 49 -11.07 6.14 -13.15
CA LYS A 49 -12.41 5.99 -12.56
C LYS A 49 -12.62 4.71 -11.70
N ARG A 50 -11.59 3.89 -11.48
CA ARG A 50 -11.64 2.61 -10.74
C ARG A 50 -10.41 2.33 -9.86
N SER A 51 -9.63 3.35 -9.49
CA SER A 51 -8.42 3.12 -8.68
C SER A 51 -8.78 2.67 -7.26
N VAL A 52 -8.13 1.61 -6.76
CA VAL A 52 -8.16 1.24 -5.34
C VAL A 52 -7.58 2.40 -4.51
N ALA A 53 -8.15 2.63 -3.33
CA ALA A 53 -7.61 3.57 -2.35
C ALA A 53 -7.28 2.82 -1.06
N ALA A 54 -6.02 2.95 -0.61
CA ALA A 54 -5.61 2.43 0.68
C ALA A 54 -5.71 3.55 1.72
N VAL A 55 -6.57 3.38 2.73
CA VAL A 55 -6.62 4.25 3.90
C VAL A 55 -5.71 3.64 4.95
N VAL A 56 -4.60 4.32 5.23
CA VAL A 56 -3.55 3.84 6.13
C VAL A 56 -3.63 4.63 7.42
N SER A 57 -3.96 3.96 8.54
CA SER A 57 -3.79 4.52 9.88
C SER A 57 -2.31 4.49 10.26
N ILE A 58 -1.84 5.62 10.79
CA ILE A 58 -0.46 5.82 11.24
C ILE A 58 -0.37 6.05 12.75
N ASP A 59 -1.43 5.72 13.49
CA ASP A 59 -1.54 5.93 14.94
C ASP A 59 -0.34 5.35 15.70
N ASN A 60 0.11 4.15 15.32
CA ASN A 60 1.25 3.47 15.92
C ASN A 60 2.62 4.06 15.55
N LEU A 61 2.65 5.06 14.67
CA LEU A 61 3.88 5.62 14.09
C LEU A 61 4.03 7.13 14.35
N LEU A 62 3.06 7.77 15.01
CA LEU A 62 3.02 9.22 15.21
C LEU A 62 4.28 9.81 15.85
N GLU A 63 4.91 9.08 16.77
CA GLU A 63 6.13 9.55 17.46
C GLU A 63 7.40 9.49 16.59
N THR A 64 7.36 8.72 15.49
CA THR A 64 8.53 8.42 14.66
C THR A 64 8.39 8.87 13.20
N VAL A 65 7.17 9.21 12.78
CA VAL A 65 6.88 9.64 11.42
C VAL A 65 7.41 11.05 11.18
N LYS A 66 8.08 11.25 10.04
CA LYS A 66 8.58 12.56 9.64
C LYS A 66 7.58 13.26 8.71
N TYR A 67 7.54 14.59 8.76
CA TYR A 67 6.55 15.38 8.02
C TYR A 67 6.67 15.21 6.49
N GLU A 68 7.88 14.97 5.97
CA GLU A 68 8.13 14.77 4.54
C GLU A 68 7.41 13.52 4.01
N LEU A 69 7.12 12.54 4.88
CA LEU A 69 6.36 11.35 4.51
C LEU A 69 4.85 11.62 4.39
N LEU A 70 4.37 12.72 4.97
CA LEU A 70 2.94 13.06 5.00
C LEU A 70 2.56 14.03 3.87
N GLU A 71 3.54 14.52 3.09
CA GLU A 71 3.32 15.46 2.00
C GLU A 71 2.56 14.82 0.84
N VAL A 72 1.59 15.56 0.29
CA VAL A 72 0.85 15.13 -0.90
C VAL A 72 1.82 14.97 -2.07
N GLY A 73 1.74 13.83 -2.76
CA GLY A 73 2.66 13.45 -3.84
C GLY A 73 3.86 12.63 -3.37
N ALA A 74 4.11 12.51 -2.06
CA ALA A 74 5.17 11.65 -1.53
C ALA A 74 4.87 10.17 -1.83
N TRP A 75 5.91 9.45 -2.24
CA TRP A 75 5.83 8.02 -2.49
C TRP A 75 6.39 7.24 -1.31
N LEU A 76 5.59 6.33 -0.77
CA LEU A 76 5.89 5.62 0.46
C LEU A 76 5.79 4.11 0.27
N ASN A 77 6.78 3.40 0.81
CA ASN A 77 6.60 1.98 1.12
C ASN A 77 5.89 1.88 2.47
N VAL A 78 4.87 1.02 2.55
CA VAL A 78 4.10 0.76 3.77
C VAL A 78 4.16 -0.72 4.08
N ILE A 79 4.42 -1.05 5.34
CA ILE A 79 4.13 -2.36 5.92
C ILE A 79 3.05 -2.18 6.97
N GLY A 80 2.02 -3.03 6.90
CA GLY A 80 0.91 -2.98 7.83
C GLY A 80 0.00 -4.19 7.71
N TYR A 81 -1.06 -4.20 8.50
CA TYR A 81 -2.05 -5.26 8.51
C TYR A 81 -3.34 -4.80 7.86
N ILE A 82 -3.96 -5.67 7.06
CA ILE A 82 -5.32 -5.41 6.56
C ILE A 82 -6.28 -5.49 7.73
N ARG A 83 -7.05 -4.43 7.95
CA ARG A 83 -8.01 -4.34 9.06
C ARG A 83 -9.42 -4.07 8.51
N PRO A 84 -10.47 -4.45 9.26
CA PRO A 84 -11.82 -3.99 8.96
C PRO A 84 -11.87 -2.46 8.93
N ILE A 85 -12.66 -1.88 8.04
CA ILE A 85 -12.85 -0.44 7.99
C ILE A 85 -13.59 -0.01 9.27
N PRO A 86 -13.04 0.89 10.10
CA PRO A 86 -13.71 1.32 11.33
C PRO A 86 -15.02 2.03 11.00
N GLY A 87 -16.14 1.52 11.52
CA GLY A 87 -17.45 2.15 11.39
C GLY A 87 -18.13 2.03 10.03
N ALA A 88 -17.65 1.16 9.13
CA ALA A 88 -18.29 0.92 7.84
C ALA A 88 -18.36 -0.57 7.49
N GLU A 89 -19.52 -1.03 7.02
CA GLU A 89 -19.60 -2.22 6.17
C GLU A 89 -18.96 -1.87 4.82
N ARG A 90 -18.20 -2.81 4.21
CA ARG A 90 -17.46 -2.59 2.95
C ARG A 90 -18.33 -1.83 1.94
N SER A 91 -18.09 -0.53 1.80
CA SER A 91 -18.88 0.32 0.91
C SER A 91 -18.62 -0.13 -0.52
N LYS A 92 -19.64 -0.69 -1.18
CA LYS A 92 -19.67 -0.95 -2.64
C LYS A 92 -19.81 0.38 -3.42
N GLY A 93 -18.95 1.35 -3.11
CA GLY A 93 -18.84 2.61 -3.83
C GLY A 93 -18.03 2.46 -5.11
N LEU A 94 -17.91 3.56 -5.87
CA LEU A 94 -17.14 3.61 -7.13
C LEU A 94 -15.65 3.25 -6.98
N PHE A 95 -15.13 3.29 -5.76
CA PHE A 95 -13.75 2.97 -5.41
C PHE A 95 -13.72 1.85 -4.36
N GLN A 96 -12.88 0.84 -4.57
CA GLN A 96 -12.57 -0.14 -3.52
C GLN A 96 -11.63 0.50 -2.51
N VAL A 97 -12.10 0.64 -1.27
CA VAL A 97 -11.32 1.19 -0.16
C VAL A 97 -10.84 0.05 0.71
N VAL A 98 -9.53 0.01 1.00
CA VAL A 98 -8.92 -0.96 1.91
C VAL A 98 -8.31 -0.22 3.08
N PHE A 99 -8.59 -0.68 4.31
CA PHE A 99 -8.04 -0.10 5.51
C PHE A 99 -6.81 -0.89 5.98
N VAL A 100 -5.72 -0.17 6.23
CA VAL A 100 -4.44 -0.73 6.65
C VAL A 100 -3.99 -0.05 7.94
N GLU A 101 -3.61 -0.85 8.91
CA GLU A 101 -2.93 -0.37 10.13
C GLU A 101 -1.42 -0.48 9.91
N ALA A 102 -0.73 0.66 9.78
CA ALA A 102 0.69 0.66 9.49
C ALA A 102 1.53 0.32 10.72
N THR A 103 2.55 -0.51 10.51
CA THR A 103 3.58 -0.82 11.49
C THR A 103 4.95 -0.28 11.09
N MET A 104 5.14 0.07 9.82
CA MET A 104 6.36 0.71 9.33
C MET A 104 6.09 1.46 8.03
N MET A 105 6.74 2.62 7.85
CA MET A 105 6.74 3.35 6.58
C MET A 105 8.06 4.05 6.34
N TRP A 106 8.41 4.20 5.07
CA TRP A 106 9.62 4.91 4.66
C TRP A 106 9.47 5.47 3.23
N PRO A 107 10.20 6.54 2.89
CA PRO A 107 10.10 7.13 1.57
C PRO A 107 10.67 6.15 0.54
N ALA A 108 10.01 6.05 -0.61
CA ALA A 108 10.51 5.29 -1.74
C ALA A 108 11.58 6.04 -2.57
N GLY A 109 11.88 7.30 -2.18
CA GLY A 109 12.81 8.18 -2.89
C GLY A 109 12.18 8.79 -4.15
N ALA A 110 13.02 9.27 -5.07
CA ALA A 110 12.58 9.72 -6.38
C ALA A 110 12.06 8.52 -7.20
N VAL A 111 10.78 8.21 -7.05
CA VAL A 111 10.12 7.16 -7.83
C VAL A 111 9.98 7.66 -9.25
N LYS A 112 10.87 7.17 -10.13
CA LYS A 112 10.69 7.20 -11.57
C LYS A 112 9.55 6.24 -11.92
N LEU A 113 8.33 6.79 -11.93
CA LEU A 113 7.07 6.08 -12.19
C LEU A 113 7.13 5.20 -13.46
N ASP A 114 7.87 5.65 -14.48
CA ASP A 114 8.13 4.94 -15.73
C ASP A 114 8.91 3.62 -15.57
N ARG A 115 9.62 3.42 -14.45
CA ARG A 115 10.40 2.20 -14.18
C ARG A 115 9.85 1.32 -13.07
N TYR A 116 8.94 1.83 -12.23
CA TYR A 116 8.40 1.05 -11.11
C TYR A 116 7.52 -0.11 -11.59
N ASP A 117 6.65 0.12 -12.58
CA ASP A 117 5.78 -0.92 -13.12
C ASP A 117 6.58 -2.07 -13.77
N VAL A 118 7.68 -1.73 -14.44
CA VAL A 118 8.62 -2.71 -15.04
C VAL A 118 9.34 -3.51 -13.96
N ALA A 119 9.88 -2.86 -12.93
CA ALA A 119 10.60 -3.53 -11.85
C ALA A 119 9.69 -4.45 -11.00
N VAL A 120 8.43 -4.06 -10.78
CA VAL A 120 7.46 -4.93 -10.08
C VAL A 120 7.08 -6.13 -10.95
N GLN A 121 6.95 -5.94 -12.26
CA GLN A 121 6.68 -7.04 -13.19
C GLN A 121 7.87 -8.02 -13.26
N GLU A 122 9.11 -7.52 -13.34
CA GLU A 122 10.32 -8.36 -13.31
C GLU A 122 10.46 -9.16 -12.01
N LEU A 123 10.12 -8.59 -10.85
CA LEU A 123 10.13 -9.30 -9.55
C LEU A 123 9.03 -10.37 -9.43
N GLN A 124 7.88 -10.15 -10.07
CA GLN A 124 6.79 -11.14 -10.16
C GLN A 124 7.16 -12.29 -11.13
N GLU A 125 7.85 -11.97 -12.22
CA GLU A 125 8.36 -12.95 -13.20
C GLU A 125 9.52 -13.78 -12.63
N THR A 126 10.41 -13.20 -11.82
CA THR A 126 11.47 -14.00 -11.15
C THR A 126 10.94 -14.93 -10.08
N SER A 127 9.83 -14.57 -9.40
CA SER A 127 9.22 -15.43 -8.38
C SER A 127 8.47 -16.65 -8.96
N THR A 128 8.05 -16.59 -10.23
CA THR A 128 7.41 -17.72 -10.92
C THR A 128 8.40 -18.70 -11.52
N VAL A 129 9.60 -18.24 -11.94
CA VAL A 129 10.65 -19.13 -12.48
C VAL A 129 11.28 -20.03 -11.41
N ILE A 130 11.38 -19.58 -10.16
CA ILE A 130 12.00 -20.38 -9.09
C ILE A 130 11.15 -21.62 -8.72
N THR A 131 9.83 -21.59 -8.94
CA THR A 131 8.96 -22.73 -8.62
C THR A 131 8.98 -23.84 -9.68
N GLN A 132 9.54 -23.58 -10.87
CA GLN A 132 9.52 -24.52 -12.00
C GLN A 132 10.85 -25.25 -12.23
N ASN A 133 11.94 -24.82 -11.57
CA ASN A 133 13.29 -25.37 -11.76
C ASN A 133 13.74 -26.37 -10.68
N SER A 134 12.82 -26.90 -9.85
CA SER A 134 13.17 -27.85 -8.78
C SER A 134 12.99 -29.34 -9.12
N TRP A 135 12.66 -29.71 -10.35
CA TRP A 135 12.65 -31.12 -10.79
C TRP A 135 13.02 -31.24 -12.27
N SER A 136 14.31 -31.34 -12.57
CA SER A 136 14.88 -32.00 -13.75
C SER A 136 16.37 -32.27 -13.50
#